data_AF-A0A8H3HZ58-F1
#
_entry.id   AF-A0A8H3HZ58-F1
#
_cell.length_a   1.000
_cell.length_b   1.000
_cell.length_c   1.000
_cell.angle_alpha   90.00
_cell.angle_beta   90.00
_cell.angle_gamma   90.00
#
_symmetry.space_group_name_H-M   'P 1'
#
loop_
_entity.id
_entity.type
_entity.pdbx_description
1 polymer ?
#
loop_
_entity_poly.entity_id
_entity_poly.type
_entity_poly.pdbx_seq_one_letter_code
_entity_poly.pdbx_strand_id
1 'polypeptide(L)'
;MLGKRKPIQAIPPPRKKGKSSSAIEEISFDFSAREDYLTGFHKRKLLRIKHAKEEAAKKDRENKLAARKILREGRKVDLDEHVEVVNLMIREADGVASDPSEQEDEGEKEPWDGITDRHDLVVDHEDEYMDEDRFTTVTVEAVDVSKDGLQKAVQNEENESEALGTDRPDRDPQSSTALQGRTGSGKGKRIWTKETPTDPKKRKKKFRYENKAERKATRYKERSGNKAKARARKE
;
A
#
# COMPACT_ATOMS: atom_id res chain seq x y z
N MET A 1 4.86 33.90 -35.24
CA MET A 1 4.72 32.69 -36.07
C MET A 1 3.64 31.79 -35.48
N LEU A 2 2.48 31.67 -36.12
CA LEU A 2 1.37 30.85 -35.60
C LEU A 2 1.61 29.37 -35.94
N GLY A 3 1.77 28.55 -34.91
CA GLY A 3 1.96 27.10 -35.04
C GLY A 3 0.73 26.42 -35.64
N LYS A 4 0.90 25.79 -36.81
CA LYS A 4 -0.13 24.99 -37.48
C LYS A 4 -0.53 23.81 -36.58
N ARG A 5 -1.81 23.77 -36.16
CA ARG A 5 -2.37 22.65 -35.39
C ARG A 5 -2.50 21.43 -36.30
N LYS A 6 -1.99 20.28 -35.85
CA LYS A 6 -2.07 19.00 -36.59
C LYS A 6 -3.55 18.61 -36.80
N PRO A 7 -3.94 18.12 -38.00
CA PRO A 7 -5.30 17.69 -38.24
C PRO A 7 -5.62 16.43 -37.45
N ILE A 8 -6.77 16.42 -36.79
CA ILE A 8 -7.30 15.26 -36.06
C ILE A 8 -7.61 14.18 -37.09
N GLN A 9 -6.93 13.03 -37.03
CA GLN A 9 -7.25 11.89 -37.88
C GLN A 9 -8.68 11.44 -37.57
N ALA A 10 -9.55 11.49 -38.58
CA ALA A 10 -10.93 11.05 -38.47
C ALA A 10 -10.97 9.53 -38.25
N ILE A 11 -11.44 9.10 -37.09
CA ILE A 11 -11.69 7.69 -36.79
C ILE A 11 -12.76 7.21 -37.78
N PRO A 12 -12.53 6.11 -38.51
CA PRO A 12 -13.51 5.61 -39.47
C PRO A 12 -14.82 5.23 -38.77
N PRO A 13 -15.98 5.48 -39.39
CA PRO A 13 -17.26 5.17 -38.79
C PRO A 13 -17.36 3.66 -38.53
N PRO A 14 -18.01 3.25 -37.41
CA PRO A 14 -18.15 1.85 -37.08
C PRO A 14 -18.89 1.12 -38.21
N ARG A 15 -18.28 0.04 -38.72
CA ARG A 15 -18.88 -0.78 -39.78
C ARG A 15 -20.23 -1.30 -39.30
N LYS A 16 -21.27 -1.10 -40.12
CA LYS A 16 -22.60 -1.67 -39.86
C LYS A 16 -22.45 -3.19 -39.75
N LYS A 17 -22.76 -3.75 -38.58
CA LYS A 17 -22.76 -5.21 -38.40
C LYS A 17 -23.71 -5.80 -39.43
N GLY A 18 -23.19 -6.66 -40.31
CA GLY A 18 -23.98 -7.35 -41.31
C GLY A 18 -25.12 -8.12 -40.65
N LYS A 19 -26.27 -8.18 -41.32
CA LYS A 19 -27.38 -9.05 -40.92
C LYS A 19 -26.83 -10.47 -40.85
N SER A 20 -26.77 -11.08 -39.67
CA SER A 20 -26.32 -12.48 -39.52
C SER A 20 -27.28 -13.37 -40.31
N SER A 21 -26.76 -14.05 -41.33
CA SER A 21 -27.54 -14.80 -42.33
C SER A 21 -27.77 -16.27 -41.99
N SER A 22 -27.64 -16.68 -40.73
CA SER A 22 -27.99 -18.03 -40.31
C SER A 22 -29.36 -18.02 -39.63
N ALA A 23 -30.42 -18.27 -40.42
CA ALA A 23 -31.69 -18.72 -39.86
C ALA A 23 -31.42 -20.11 -39.27
N ILE A 24 -31.37 -20.20 -37.95
CA ILE A 24 -31.12 -21.46 -37.25
C ILE A 24 -32.41 -22.29 -37.39
N GLU A 25 -32.33 -23.42 -38.08
CA GLU A 25 -33.47 -24.28 -38.40
C GLU A 25 -34.05 -24.94 -37.13
N GLU A 26 -33.22 -25.24 -36.13
CA GLU A 26 -33.64 -25.84 -34.85
C GLU A 26 -32.91 -25.22 -33.65
N ILE A 27 -33.67 -24.74 -32.67
CA ILE A 27 -33.13 -24.17 -31.43
C ILE A 27 -33.15 -25.27 -30.36
N SER A 28 -32.02 -25.94 -30.13
CA SER A 28 -31.88 -26.88 -29.02
C SER A 28 -31.79 -26.12 -27.69
N PHE A 29 -32.78 -26.29 -26.82
CA PHE A 29 -32.78 -25.66 -25.50
C PHE A 29 -32.07 -26.54 -24.47
N ASP A 30 -30.81 -26.24 -24.20
CA ASP A 30 -30.08 -26.89 -23.11
C ASP A 30 -30.45 -26.24 -21.76
N PHE A 31 -31.11 -27.03 -20.91
CA PHE A 31 -31.54 -26.59 -19.59
C PHE A 31 -30.35 -26.23 -18.68
N SER A 32 -29.20 -26.88 -18.84
CA SER A 32 -28.00 -26.59 -18.05
C SER A 32 -27.41 -25.22 -18.42
N ALA A 33 -27.33 -24.92 -19.72
CA ALA A 33 -26.92 -23.61 -20.23
C ALA A 33 -27.91 -22.50 -19.80
N ARG A 34 -29.21 -22.82 -19.68
CA ARG A 34 -30.23 -21.89 -19.17
C ARG A 34 -30.04 -21.60 -17.68
N GLU A 35 -29.76 -22.61 -16.86
CA GLU A 35 -29.46 -22.44 -15.43
C GLU A 35 -28.20 -21.61 -15.22
N ASP A 36 -27.16 -21.86 -16.02
CA ASP A 36 -25.93 -21.06 -16.05
C ASP A 36 -26.16 -19.64 -16.57
N TYR A 37 -27.08 -19.43 -17.49
CA TYR A 37 -27.45 -18.10 -17.96
C TYR A 37 -28.20 -17.30 -16.88
N LEU A 38 -29.14 -17.95 -16.19
CA LEU A 38 -29.95 -17.35 -15.12
C LEU A 38 -29.12 -17.05 -13.85
N THR A 39 -28.26 -17.97 -13.43
CA THR A 39 -27.34 -17.77 -12.28
C THR A 39 -26.05 -17.03 -12.68
N GLY A 40 -25.80 -16.91 -13.98
CA GLY A 40 -24.54 -16.44 -14.56
C GLY A 40 -24.22 -14.99 -14.29
N PHE A 41 -25.19 -14.14 -13.91
CA PHE A 41 -24.87 -12.77 -13.52
C PHE A 41 -23.96 -12.73 -12.28
N HIS A 42 -24.26 -13.56 -11.28
CA HIS A 42 -23.40 -13.67 -10.10
C HIS A 42 -22.05 -14.27 -10.46
N LYS A 43 -22.02 -15.33 -11.28
CA LYS A 43 -20.78 -15.96 -11.77
C LYS A 43 -19.92 -14.95 -12.55
N ARG A 44 -20.48 -14.21 -13.53
CA ARG A 44 -19.76 -13.16 -14.29
C ARG A 44 -19.30 -12.02 -13.39
N LYS A 45 -20.10 -11.61 -12.40
CA LYS A 45 -19.69 -10.59 -11.43
C LYS A 45 -18.49 -11.06 -10.61
N LEU A 46 -18.53 -12.30 -10.09
CA LEU A 46 -17.40 -12.90 -9.39
C LEU A 46 -16.17 -13.04 -10.28
N LEU A 47 -16.34 -13.49 -11.53
CA LEU A 47 -15.25 -13.59 -12.50
C LEU A 47 -14.60 -12.24 -12.80
N ARG A 48 -15.40 -11.17 -13.00
CA ARG A 48 -14.86 -9.81 -13.15
C ARG A 48 -14.09 -9.35 -11.91
N ILE A 49 -14.62 -9.64 -10.72
CA ILE A 49 -13.94 -9.30 -9.46
C ILE A 49 -12.62 -10.08 -9.35
N LYS A 50 -12.62 -11.38 -9.67
CA LYS A 50 -11.41 -12.22 -9.67
C LYS A 50 -10.38 -11.71 -10.68
N HIS A 51 -10.80 -11.48 -11.92
CA HIS A 51 -9.95 -10.93 -12.97
C HIS A 51 -9.33 -9.59 -12.57
N ALA A 52 -10.13 -8.67 -12.02
CA ALA A 52 -9.61 -7.38 -11.56
C ALA A 52 -8.58 -7.54 -10.43
N LYS A 53 -8.77 -8.51 -9.52
CA LYS A 53 -7.79 -8.83 -8.47
C LYS A 53 -6.51 -9.46 -9.05
N GLU A 54 -6.64 -10.35 -10.02
CA GLU A 54 -5.52 -11.01 -10.71
C GLU A 54 -4.68 -9.98 -11.50
N GLU A 55 -5.34 -9.07 -12.22
CA GLU A 55 -4.65 -7.98 -12.93
C GLU A 55 -3.93 -7.02 -11.99
N ALA A 56 -4.56 -6.67 -10.86
CA ALA A 56 -3.91 -5.85 -9.84
C ALA A 56 -2.67 -6.56 -9.26
N ALA A 57 -2.81 -7.83 -8.88
CA ALA A 57 -1.68 -8.62 -8.37
C ALA A 57 -0.55 -8.78 -9.40
N LYS A 58 -0.88 -8.92 -10.69
CA LYS A 58 0.11 -8.99 -11.77
C LYS A 58 0.87 -7.66 -11.90
N LYS A 59 0.16 -6.53 -11.92
CA LYS A 59 0.77 -5.20 -11.96
C LYS A 59 1.63 -4.91 -10.74
N ASP A 60 1.20 -5.30 -9.54
CA ASP A 60 1.99 -5.11 -8.33
C ASP A 60 3.30 -5.90 -8.36
N ARG A 61 3.28 -7.13 -8.89
CA ARG A 61 4.50 -7.93 -9.10
C ARG A 61 5.43 -7.28 -10.12
N GLU A 62 4.90 -6.81 -11.24
CA GLU A 62 5.66 -6.11 -12.28
C GLU A 62 6.31 -4.83 -11.72
N ASN A 63 5.56 -4.04 -10.96
CA ASN A 63 6.05 -2.83 -10.30
C ASN A 63 7.15 -3.15 -9.26
N LYS A 64 6.99 -4.21 -8.48
CA LYS A 64 8.01 -4.65 -7.51
C LYS A 64 9.30 -5.10 -8.19
N LEU A 65 9.18 -5.81 -9.31
CA LEU A 65 10.33 -6.23 -10.12
C LEU A 65 11.04 -5.02 -10.75
N ALA A 66 10.27 -4.07 -11.31
CA ALA A 66 10.82 -2.84 -11.87
C ALA A 66 11.53 -2.00 -10.80
N ALA A 67 10.93 -1.82 -9.62
CA ALA A 67 11.56 -1.10 -8.50
C ALA A 67 12.86 -1.77 -8.06
N ARG A 68 12.88 -3.10 -7.95
CA ARG A 68 14.12 -3.85 -7.63
C ARG A 68 15.18 -3.68 -8.70
N LYS A 69 14.80 -3.66 -9.98
CA LYS A 69 15.72 -3.42 -11.09
C LYS A 69 16.33 -2.03 -10.99
N ILE A 70 15.52 -1.00 -10.76
CA ILE A 70 15.99 0.39 -10.57
C ILE A 70 16.97 0.47 -9.40
N LEU A 71 16.68 -0.18 -8.26
CA LEU A 71 17.60 -0.18 -7.11
C LEU A 71 18.93 -0.88 -7.41
N ARG A 72 18.92 -1.97 -8.19
CA ARG A 72 20.15 -2.66 -8.60
C ARG A 72 20.96 -1.83 -9.58
N GLU A 73 20.30 -1.19 -10.53
CA GLU A 73 20.93 -0.28 -11.50
C GLU A 73 21.53 0.94 -10.78
N GLY A 74 20.80 1.53 -9.84
CA GLY A 74 21.29 2.61 -8.98
C GLY A 74 22.56 2.22 -8.25
N ARG A 75 22.54 1.10 -7.51
CA ARG A 75 23.76 0.61 -6.82
C ARG A 75 24.93 0.36 -7.76
N LYS A 76 24.67 -0.12 -8.99
CA LYS A 76 25.74 -0.34 -9.95
C LYS A 76 26.36 0.99 -10.38
N VAL A 77 25.54 1.98 -10.69
CA VAL A 77 26.01 3.33 -11.05
C VAL A 77 26.76 3.96 -9.88
N ASP A 78 26.24 3.88 -8.65
CA ASP A 78 26.90 4.41 -7.46
C ASP A 78 28.28 3.76 -7.24
N LEU A 79 28.42 2.46 -7.51
CA LEU A 79 29.70 1.76 -7.44
C LEU A 79 30.65 2.18 -8.56
N ASP A 80 30.16 2.30 -9.80
CA ASP A 80 30.97 2.75 -10.94
C ASP A 80 31.49 4.19 -10.69
N GLU A 81 30.61 5.10 -10.24
CA GLU A 81 30.97 6.47 -9.85
C GLU A 81 31.98 6.50 -8.69
N HIS A 82 31.80 5.63 -7.68
CA HIS A 82 32.74 5.56 -6.56
C HIS A 82 34.13 5.08 -7.00
N VAL A 83 34.21 4.06 -7.87
CA VAL A 83 35.47 3.59 -8.44
C VAL A 83 36.14 4.68 -9.28
N GLU A 84 35.37 5.42 -10.08
CA GLU A 84 35.89 6.57 -10.82
C GLU A 84 36.47 7.63 -9.88
N VAL A 85 35.76 7.97 -8.79
CA VAL A 85 36.22 8.94 -7.78
C VAL A 85 37.50 8.45 -7.09
N VAL A 86 37.57 7.18 -6.67
CA VAL A 86 38.77 6.61 -6.04
C VAL A 86 39.95 6.60 -7.01
N ASN A 87 39.73 6.20 -8.27
CA ASN A 87 40.77 6.23 -9.30
C ASN A 87 41.26 7.66 -9.57
N LEU A 88 40.39 8.66 -9.53
CA LEU A 88 40.78 10.06 -9.64
C LEU A 88 41.60 10.51 -8.43
N MET A 89 41.20 10.15 -7.21
CA MET A 89 41.96 10.45 -5.98
C MET A 89 43.35 9.78 -6.00
N ILE A 90 43.46 8.52 -6.44
CA ILE A 90 44.74 7.84 -6.59
C ILE A 90 45.60 8.55 -7.63
N ARG A 91 45.05 8.90 -8.81
CA ARG A 91 45.79 9.66 -9.84
C ARG A 91 46.23 11.05 -9.38
N GLU A 92 45.43 11.71 -8.55
CA GLU A 92 45.76 13.02 -7.96
C GLU A 92 46.84 12.88 -6.87
N ALA A 93 46.78 11.82 -6.05
CA ALA A 93 47.79 11.50 -5.04
C ALA A 93 49.12 11.01 -5.63
N ASP A 94 49.07 10.22 -6.71
CA ASP A 94 50.23 9.70 -7.45
C ASP A 94 50.90 10.75 -8.34
N GLY A 95 50.39 11.99 -8.35
CA GLY A 95 51.05 13.20 -8.83
C GLY A 95 52.09 13.01 -9.96
N VAL A 96 51.65 12.68 -11.17
CA VAL A 96 52.51 12.69 -12.39
C VAL A 96 53.80 11.84 -12.25
N ALA A 97 53.69 10.52 -12.12
CA ALA A 97 54.56 9.55 -12.78
C ALA A 97 54.25 8.12 -12.31
N SER A 98 53.60 7.31 -13.15
CA SER A 98 54.00 5.90 -13.22
C SER A 98 53.56 5.28 -14.55
N ASP A 99 54.59 4.89 -15.30
CA ASP A 99 54.59 4.02 -16.48
C ASP A 99 53.97 2.65 -16.12
N PRO A 100 53.14 1.99 -16.96
CA PRO A 100 52.40 0.80 -16.54
C PRO A 100 53.23 -0.49 -16.66
N SER A 101 54.51 -0.45 -16.28
CA SER A 101 55.36 -1.64 -16.22
C SER A 101 55.97 -1.78 -14.84
N GLU A 102 55.76 -2.95 -14.24
CA GLU A 102 56.46 -3.46 -13.06
C GLU A 102 56.01 -2.89 -11.71
N GLN A 103 54.93 -3.47 -11.18
CA GLN A 103 54.88 -3.73 -9.74
C GLN A 103 54.18 -5.07 -9.50
N GLU A 104 54.96 -6.15 -9.64
CA GLU A 104 54.69 -7.40 -8.94
C GLU A 104 54.92 -7.13 -7.45
N ASP A 105 53.86 -6.77 -6.72
CA ASP A 105 53.90 -6.76 -5.25
C ASP A 105 53.26 -8.04 -4.74
N GLU A 106 54.14 -8.95 -4.34
CA GLU A 106 53.88 -10.24 -3.72
C GLU A 106 53.41 -10.00 -2.27
N GLY A 107 52.22 -9.43 -2.12
CA GLY A 107 51.59 -9.19 -0.83
C GLY A 107 51.08 -10.48 -0.20
N GLU A 108 51.76 -10.91 0.85
CA GLU A 108 51.38 -12.02 1.72
C GLU A 108 49.89 -11.94 2.09
N LYS A 109 49.13 -12.96 1.69
CA LYS A 109 47.71 -13.10 2.06
C LYS A 109 47.62 -13.47 3.53
N GLU A 110 47.49 -12.49 4.42
CA GLU A 110 47.01 -12.72 5.77
C GLU A 110 45.67 -13.50 5.68
N PRO A 111 45.57 -14.70 6.28
CA PRO A 111 44.31 -15.41 6.34
C PRO A 111 43.37 -14.57 7.20
N TRP A 112 42.25 -14.15 6.60
CA TRP A 112 41.15 -13.50 7.29
C TRP A 112 40.83 -14.28 8.57
N ASP A 113 41.17 -13.71 9.72
CA ASP A 113 40.73 -14.22 11.01
C ASP A 113 39.25 -13.84 11.15
N GLY A 114 38.38 -14.85 11.29
CA GLY A 114 36.94 -14.68 11.22
C GLY A 114 36.43 -13.57 12.13
N ILE A 115 35.25 -12.99 11.81
CA ILE A 115 34.57 -12.06 12.73
C ILE A 115 34.40 -12.80 14.06
N THR A 116 35.26 -12.51 15.03
CA THR A 116 35.15 -13.05 16.37
C THR A 116 33.86 -12.50 16.94
N ASP A 117 32.90 -13.39 17.14
CA ASP A 117 31.60 -13.09 17.69
C ASP A 117 31.73 -12.77 19.18
N ARG A 118 32.33 -11.61 19.46
CA ARG A 118 32.44 -11.05 20.80
C ARG A 118 31.16 -10.28 21.06
N HIS A 119 30.06 -11.00 21.18
CA HIS A 119 28.75 -10.48 21.60
C HIS A 119 28.77 -10.16 23.11
N ASP A 120 29.60 -9.20 23.50
CA ASP A 120 29.46 -8.47 24.76
C ASP A 120 28.89 -7.07 24.47
N LEU A 121 27.99 -6.98 23.48
CA LEU A 121 27.22 -5.78 23.25
C LEU A 121 26.09 -5.78 24.28
N VAL A 122 26.22 -4.95 25.32
CA VAL A 122 25.13 -4.61 26.23
C VAL A 122 24.12 -3.78 25.42
N VAL A 123 23.21 -4.47 24.72
CA VAL A 123 22.16 -3.87 23.86
C VAL A 123 20.86 -3.75 24.63
N ASP A 124 20.92 -3.11 25.80
CA ASP A 124 19.76 -2.56 26.50
C ASP A 124 20.08 -1.08 26.77
N HIS A 125 19.94 -0.23 25.75
CA HIS A 125 20.07 1.21 25.91
C HIS A 125 18.80 1.92 25.43
N GLU A 126 18.41 2.96 26.15
CA GLU A 126 17.25 3.79 25.85
C GLU A 126 17.72 4.95 24.96
N ASP A 127 17.34 4.91 23.68
CA ASP A 127 17.63 6.02 22.77
C ASP A 127 16.47 7.03 22.78
N GLU A 128 16.80 8.27 23.13
CA GLU A 128 15.86 9.38 23.13
C GLU A 128 15.75 9.98 21.72
N TYR A 129 14.70 9.61 20.99
CA TYR A 129 14.39 10.23 19.70
C TYR A 129 13.54 11.50 19.91
N MET A 130 14.09 12.65 19.53
CA MET A 130 13.38 13.93 19.55
C MET A 130 12.86 14.28 18.16
N ASP A 131 11.58 14.02 17.91
CA ASP A 131 10.85 14.70 16.84
C ASP A 131 10.31 16.03 17.38
N GLU A 132 10.34 17.09 16.57
CA GLU A 132 10.04 18.50 16.94
C GLU A 132 8.69 18.73 17.66
N ASP A 133 7.79 17.74 17.68
CA ASP A 133 6.44 17.86 18.25
C ASP A 133 6.02 16.64 19.12
N ARG A 134 6.85 15.59 19.28
CA ARG A 134 6.53 14.39 20.10
C ARG A 134 7.77 13.71 20.68
N PHE A 135 7.79 13.54 21.99
CA PHE A 135 8.78 12.69 22.69
C PHE A 135 8.24 11.26 22.80
N THR A 136 8.89 10.31 22.14
CA THR A 136 8.63 8.88 22.30
C THR A 136 9.93 8.16 22.61
N THR A 137 9.99 7.45 23.73
CA THR A 137 11.12 6.59 24.06
C THR A 137 10.92 5.22 23.43
N VAL A 138 11.96 4.71 22.75
CA VAL A 138 11.97 3.36 22.17
C VAL A 138 13.00 2.54 22.93
N THR A 139 12.55 1.46 23.56
CA THR A 139 13.43 0.50 24.25
C THR A 139 13.81 -0.62 23.30
N VAL A 140 15.10 -0.80 23.06
CA VAL A 140 15.64 -1.93 22.28
C VAL A 140 15.99 -3.02 23.29
N GLU A 141 15.30 -4.17 23.21
CA GLU A 141 15.56 -5.34 24.06
C GLU A 141 16.12 -6.48 23.20
N ALA A 142 17.08 -7.23 23.73
CA ALA A 142 17.59 -8.43 23.08
C ALA A 142 16.54 -9.58 23.13
N VAL A 143 16.18 -10.10 21.95
CA VAL A 143 15.26 -11.23 21.82
C VAL A 143 15.92 -12.33 20.98
N ASP A 144 15.91 -13.55 21.50
CA ASP A 144 16.44 -14.72 20.81
C ASP A 144 15.38 -15.32 19.88
N VAL A 145 15.79 -15.74 18.69
CA VAL A 145 14.89 -16.24 17.64
C VAL A 145 15.02 -17.76 17.55
N SER A 146 14.23 -18.47 18.35
CA SER A 146 14.19 -19.93 18.34
C SER A 146 13.07 -20.44 17.41
N LYS A 147 13.11 -21.73 17.06
CA LYS A 147 12.14 -22.36 16.14
C LYS A 147 10.68 -22.26 16.63
N ASP A 148 10.48 -22.05 17.93
CA ASP A 148 9.18 -21.87 18.57
C ASP A 148 8.76 -20.40 18.76
N GLY A 149 9.60 -19.43 18.35
CA GLY A 149 9.24 -18.00 18.33
C GLY A 149 10.32 -17.06 18.88
N LEU A 150 9.94 -15.80 19.05
CA LEU A 150 10.78 -14.75 19.63
C LEU A 150 10.71 -14.86 21.17
N GLN A 151 11.80 -15.25 21.83
CA GLN A 151 11.88 -15.40 23.29
C GLN A 151 12.80 -14.33 23.89
N LYS A 152 12.30 -13.56 24.87
CA LYS A 152 13.10 -12.57 25.59
C LYS A 152 14.20 -13.32 26.34
N ALA A 153 15.47 -12.97 26.09
CA ALA A 153 16.60 -13.58 26.75
C ALA A 153 16.68 -13.04 28.19
N VAL A 154 15.98 -13.70 29.12
CA VAL A 154 16.09 -13.37 30.55
C VAL A 154 17.35 -14.07 31.07
N GLN A 155 18.42 -13.31 31.30
CA GLN A 155 19.54 -13.76 32.13
C GLN A 155 19.01 -13.99 33.55
N ASN A 156 19.10 -15.24 34.00
CA ASN A 156 18.79 -15.67 35.36
C ASN A 156 19.68 -14.92 36.36
N GLU A 157 19.09 -14.09 37.21
CA GLU A 157 19.42 -14.05 38.64
C GLU A 157 18.10 -14.04 39.45
N GLU A 158 17.86 -15.19 40.08
CA GLU A 158 17.11 -15.43 41.31
C GLU A 158 15.94 -14.49 41.68
N ASN A 159 14.72 -14.90 41.34
CA ASN A 159 13.63 -14.85 42.33
C ASN A 159 12.56 -15.90 42.02
N GLU A 160 12.53 -16.93 42.87
CA GLU A 160 11.59 -18.03 42.84
C GLU A 160 10.40 -17.68 43.75
N SER A 161 9.21 -17.51 43.17
CA SER A 161 7.96 -17.81 43.88
C SER A 161 6.82 -18.12 42.91
N GLU A 162 6.62 -19.43 42.73
CA GLU A 162 5.35 -20.15 42.81
C GLU A 162 4.20 -19.87 41.81
N ALA A 163 3.93 -20.96 41.08
CA ALA A 163 2.64 -21.63 40.93
C ALA A 163 1.67 -21.21 39.81
N LEU A 164 1.70 -22.08 38.77
CA LEU A 164 0.58 -22.72 38.07
C LEU A 164 -0.84 -22.15 38.26
N GLY A 165 -1.49 -21.90 37.12
CA GLY A 165 -2.94 -21.76 37.02
C GLY A 165 -3.42 -21.84 35.58
N THR A 166 -3.47 -23.05 35.03
CA THR A 166 -4.36 -23.39 33.90
C THR A 166 -5.79 -23.03 34.30
N ASP A 167 -6.41 -22.08 33.60
CA ASP A 167 -7.87 -22.01 33.50
C ASP A 167 -8.26 -21.34 32.17
N ARG A 168 -8.63 -22.20 31.22
CA ARG A 168 -9.49 -21.84 30.09
C ARG A 168 -10.92 -21.72 30.60
N PRO A 169 -11.65 -20.65 30.24
CA PRO A 169 -13.08 -20.78 30.06
C PRO A 169 -13.41 -20.78 28.57
N ASP A 170 -13.89 -21.93 28.11
CA ASP A 170 -14.81 -22.02 26.99
C ASP A 170 -15.99 -21.07 27.22
N ARG A 171 -16.36 -20.30 26.20
CA ARG A 171 -17.71 -19.71 26.14
C ARG A 171 -18.18 -19.58 24.70
N ASP A 172 -19.20 -20.39 24.42
CA ASP A 172 -19.96 -20.44 23.19
C ASP A 172 -20.60 -19.08 22.78
N PRO A 173 -20.96 -18.93 21.49
CA PRO A 173 -21.41 -17.69 20.90
C PRO A 173 -22.94 -17.55 21.01
N GLN A 174 -23.41 -16.54 21.75
CA GLN A 174 -24.66 -15.82 21.46
C GLN A 174 -24.89 -14.71 22.50
N SER A 175 -24.84 -13.44 22.07
CA SER A 175 -25.64 -12.36 22.66
C SER A 175 -25.40 -11.06 21.88
N SER A 176 -26.45 -10.63 21.20
CA SER A 176 -26.62 -9.33 20.58
C SER A 176 -26.60 -8.20 21.62
N THR A 177 -25.84 -7.13 21.39
CA THR A 177 -26.28 -5.78 21.76
C THR A 177 -25.43 -4.73 21.05
N ALA A 178 -26.10 -3.94 20.22
CA ALA A 178 -25.58 -2.75 19.57
C ALA A 178 -25.69 -1.55 20.52
N LEU A 179 -24.60 -0.84 20.78
CA LEU A 179 -24.55 0.48 21.44
C LEU A 179 -23.20 1.14 21.04
N GLN A 180 -23.04 2.43 20.79
CA GLN A 180 -23.97 3.53 20.54
C GLN A 180 -23.10 4.65 19.98
N GLY A 181 -23.47 5.18 18.81
CA GLY A 181 -22.80 6.33 18.20
C GLY A 181 -23.16 7.62 18.95
N ARG A 182 -22.11 8.39 19.23
CA ARG A 182 -22.07 9.71 19.89
C ARG A 182 -23.24 10.64 19.54
N THR A 183 -23.84 11.14 20.61
CA THR A 183 -24.75 12.29 20.67
C THR A 183 -24.00 13.58 20.31
N GLY A 184 -24.55 14.35 19.37
CA GLY A 184 -23.97 15.63 18.96
C GLY A 184 -24.78 16.35 17.89
N SER A 185 -26.06 16.60 18.15
CA SER A 185 -26.86 17.75 17.68
C SER A 185 -28.32 17.45 17.97
N GLY A 186 -28.93 18.25 18.85
CA GLY A 186 -30.26 18.01 19.38
C GLY A 186 -31.33 17.98 18.30
N LYS A 187 -31.86 16.79 18.02
CA LYS A 187 -33.26 16.59 17.62
C LYS A 187 -33.72 15.25 18.19
N GLY A 188 -34.61 15.32 19.19
CA GLY A 188 -35.28 14.15 19.74
C GLY A 188 -35.93 13.30 18.64
N LYS A 189 -36.08 12.00 18.91
CA LYS A 189 -36.78 11.08 18.03
C LYS A 189 -38.16 11.68 17.72
N ARG A 190 -38.47 11.87 16.43
CA ARG A 190 -39.72 12.50 15.98
C ARG A 190 -40.91 11.69 16.45
N ILE A 191 -41.69 12.25 17.38
CA ILE A 191 -42.98 11.69 17.76
C ILE A 191 -43.94 12.03 16.63
N TRP A 192 -44.44 11.02 15.92
CA TRP A 192 -45.44 11.20 14.87
C TRP A 192 -46.81 11.39 15.51
N THR A 193 -47.11 12.62 15.95
CA THR A 193 -48.48 13.00 16.31
C THR A 193 -49.23 13.50 15.08
N LYS A 194 -50.54 13.24 15.04
CA LYS A 194 -51.41 13.41 13.87
C LYS A 194 -51.67 14.89 13.51
N GLU A 195 -51.31 15.81 14.39
CA GLU A 195 -51.74 17.20 14.33
C GLU A 195 -50.75 18.14 13.63
N THR A 196 -49.42 17.93 13.66
CA THR A 196 -48.47 18.71 12.82
C THR A 196 -47.06 18.07 12.77
N PRO A 197 -46.57 17.58 11.62
CA PRO A 197 -45.20 17.09 11.51
C PRO A 197 -44.19 18.26 11.51
N THR A 198 -43.39 18.36 12.58
CA THR A 198 -42.45 19.46 12.91
C THR A 198 -41.29 19.71 11.91
N ASP A 199 -41.24 19.02 10.78
CA ASP A 199 -40.28 19.29 9.71
C ASP A 199 -40.74 18.51 8.46
N PRO A 200 -40.97 19.16 7.30
CA PRO A 200 -41.34 18.46 6.08
C PRO A 200 -40.19 17.52 5.64
N LYS A 201 -40.54 16.29 5.26
CA LYS A 201 -39.56 15.32 4.73
C LYS A 201 -38.85 15.95 3.53
N LYS A 202 -37.52 16.11 3.63
CA LYS A 202 -36.72 16.62 2.51
C LYS A 202 -36.88 15.68 1.32
N ARG A 203 -37.41 16.21 0.21
CA ARG A 203 -37.59 15.43 -1.02
C ARG A 203 -36.24 14.90 -1.47
N LYS A 204 -36.20 13.63 -1.89
CA LYS A 204 -35.00 13.04 -2.51
C LYS A 204 -34.58 13.93 -3.68
N LYS A 205 -33.32 14.36 -3.69
CA LYS A 205 -32.78 15.15 -4.80
C LYS A 205 -32.89 14.27 -6.05
N LYS A 206 -33.60 14.74 -7.07
CA LYS A 206 -33.60 14.06 -8.37
C LYS A 206 -32.17 14.16 -8.89
N PHE A 207 -31.55 13.02 -9.23
CA PHE A 207 -30.22 13.00 -9.82
C PHE A 207 -30.32 13.67 -11.19
N ARG A 208 -29.90 14.94 -11.23
CA ARG A 208 -29.73 15.71 -12.45
C ARG A 208 -28.29 16.17 -12.46
N TYR A 209 -27.72 16.27 -13.66
CA TYR A 209 -26.41 16.88 -13.81
C TYR A 209 -26.43 18.28 -13.23
N GLU A 210 -25.44 18.58 -12.40
CA GLU A 210 -25.23 19.92 -11.88
C GLU A 210 -25.15 20.90 -13.04
N ASN A 211 -25.84 22.03 -12.92
CA ASN A 211 -25.69 23.13 -13.87
C ASN A 211 -24.26 23.69 -13.79
N LYS A 212 -23.87 24.54 -14.75
CA LYS A 212 -22.49 25.09 -14.80
C LYS A 212 -22.11 25.90 -13.56
N ALA A 213 -23.06 26.58 -12.91
CA ALA A 213 -22.83 27.36 -11.69
C ALA A 213 -22.69 26.46 -10.46
N GLU A 214 -23.54 25.45 -10.33
CA GLU A 214 -23.48 24.42 -9.28
C GLU A 214 -22.15 23.67 -9.33
N ARG A 215 -21.70 23.27 -10.54
CA ARG A 215 -20.40 22.63 -10.75
C ARG A 215 -19.21 23.51 -10.34
N LYS A 216 -19.34 24.83 -10.49
CA LYS A 216 -18.31 25.78 -10.04
C LYS A 216 -18.30 25.87 -8.51
N ALA A 217 -19.47 25.91 -7.87
CA ALA A 217 -19.58 25.96 -6.42
C ALA A 217 -19.07 24.66 -5.76
N THR A 218 -19.40 23.49 -6.33
CA THR A 218 -18.88 22.20 -5.84
C THR A 218 -17.37 22.12 -5.98
N ARG A 219 -16.82 22.50 -7.14
CA ARG A 219 -15.36 22.57 -7.34
C ARG A 219 -14.67 23.52 -6.35
N TYR A 220 -15.28 24.67 -6.03
CA TYR A 220 -14.73 25.58 -5.03
C TYR A 220 -14.70 24.95 -3.63
N LYS A 221 -15.79 24.28 -3.25
CA LYS A 221 -15.91 23.58 -1.97
C LYS A 221 -14.96 22.39 -1.83
N GLU A 222 -14.74 21.65 -2.91
CA GLU A 222 -13.75 20.57 -2.96
C GLU A 222 -12.33 21.11 -2.82
N ARG A 223 -12.00 22.21 -3.52
CA ARG A 223 -10.68 22.85 -3.41
C ARG A 223 -10.41 23.37 -2.00
N SER A 224 -11.38 24.04 -1.37
CA SER A 224 -11.21 24.53 0.00
C SER A 224 -11.09 23.38 1.01
N GLY A 225 -11.91 22.33 0.87
CA GLY A 225 -11.84 21.14 1.71
C GLY A 225 -10.51 20.38 1.55
N ASN A 226 -10.03 20.19 0.32
CA ASN A 226 -8.74 19.55 0.07
C ASN A 226 -7.57 20.39 0.57
N LYS A 227 -7.63 21.71 0.44
CA LYS A 227 -6.62 22.62 0.99
C LYS A 227 -6.57 22.56 2.52
N ALA A 228 -7.72 22.55 3.19
CA ALA A 228 -7.78 22.42 4.65
C ALA A 228 -7.22 21.07 5.11
N LYS A 229 -7.62 19.97 4.45
CA LYS A 229 -7.07 18.63 4.73
C LYS A 229 -5.57 18.52 4.45
N ALA A 230 -5.06 19.21 3.45
CA ALA A 230 -3.62 19.24 3.17
C ALA A 230 -2.84 20.02 4.23
N ARG A 231 -3.41 21.11 4.76
CA ARG A 231 -2.81 21.85 5.89
C ARG A 231 -2.78 21.01 7.17
N ALA A 232 -3.89 20.36 7.51
CA ALA A 232 -3.98 19.46 8.66
C ALA A 232 -3.18 18.14 8.53
N ARG A 233 -2.49 17.93 7.40
CA ARG A 233 -1.51 16.85 7.23
C ARG A 233 -0.07 17.35 7.35
N LYS A 234 0.11 18.66 7.31
CA LYS A 234 1.42 19.33 7.33
C LYS A 234 1.73 19.87 8.74
N GLU A 235 0.69 20.30 9.46
CA GLU A 235 0.62 20.21 10.93
C GLU A 235 0.46 18.75 11.34
#